data_AF-A0A0N1JSC5-F1
#
_entry.id   AF-A0A0N1JSC5-F1
#
_cell.length_a   1.000
_cell.length_b   1.000
_cell.length_c   1.000
_cell.angle_alpha   90.00
_cell.angle_beta   90.00
_cell.angle_gamma   90.00
#
_symmetry.space_group_name_H-M   'P 1'
#
loop_
_entity.id
_entity.type
_entity.pdbx_description
1 polymer ?
#
loop_
_entity_poly.entity_id
_entity_poly.type
_entity_poly.pdbx_seq_one_letter_code
_entity_poly.pdbx_strand_id
1 'polypeptide(L)'
;MAEASSPGLTGLLLDTLQRGAADAATLCRVLGVSQPTLSRQLRAAGVAVVRTGQARSTRYLASRAIDGQRVLPLFRVTPAGQVQQWGELLPVYPNPHVLVRFTDGSADELFEGLPWWLQDMRPQGFLGRTWVQRRAVPLGLPADLTTWDDNHVLRALAAGEQDNIGNLLLGEAARTAWLARPDGEVVQMAARATRYPQLASLVLAGEPVGSSAAGEQPKFACTLRDGDAADAWQQPVLVKFSVAADTSSTQRWRDLLLAEHHALETLRAHGLPAAESNVLDTPEQRFLQLTRFDRLGAAGRCGLISLAALEAGVIGQAQHAWPELTRQLAANGYITAQAAEQAAQFYAFGRLIGNCDMHHGNIAFLHHGQLPLPLAPCYDMLPMALAPDRNGLMRDELPPLIVPSQPVPAVWRAMLPLARAYWRNVAADARFSAGFIAIAAAQSGWLDQIENQLSRLI
;
A
#
# COMPACT_ATOMS: atom_id res chain seq x y z
N MET A 1 -16.01 51.07 1.77
CA MET A 1 -16.42 49.89 0.98
C MET A 1 -15.54 49.87 -0.27
N ALA A 2 -14.59 48.94 -0.35
CA ALA A 2 -13.72 48.81 -1.50
C ALA A 2 -14.50 48.18 -2.66
N GLU A 3 -14.56 48.86 -3.80
CA GLU A 3 -15.07 48.31 -5.06
C GLU A 3 -14.19 47.13 -5.48
N ALA A 4 -14.76 45.92 -5.47
CA ALA A 4 -14.12 44.79 -6.12
C ALA A 4 -14.16 45.04 -7.64
N SER A 5 -13.03 45.44 -8.21
CA SER A 5 -12.84 45.58 -9.65
C SER A 5 -13.33 44.33 -10.37
N SER A 6 -14.27 44.48 -11.30
CA SER A 6 -14.74 43.37 -12.13
C SER A 6 -13.54 42.68 -12.79
N PRO A 7 -13.43 41.35 -12.70
CA PRO A 7 -12.28 40.64 -13.27
C PRO A 7 -12.21 40.91 -14.77
N GLY A 8 -11.01 41.27 -15.27
CA GLY A 8 -10.76 41.35 -16.71
C GLY A 8 -11.04 40.00 -17.38
N LEU A 9 -11.10 39.99 -18.72
CA LEU A 9 -11.49 38.80 -19.49
C LEU A 9 -10.66 37.54 -19.16
N THR A 10 -9.37 37.68 -18.84
CA THR A 10 -8.52 36.58 -18.34
C THR A 10 -9.04 36.00 -17.01
N GLY A 11 -9.52 36.85 -16.10
CA GLY A 11 -10.08 36.42 -14.82
C GLY A 11 -11.38 35.64 -15.00
N LEU A 12 -12.26 36.08 -15.91
CA LEU A 12 -13.49 35.35 -16.27
C LEU A 12 -13.19 33.98 -16.92
N LEU A 13 -12.16 33.92 -17.76
CA LEU A 13 -11.67 32.66 -18.33
C LEU A 13 -11.23 31.69 -17.22
N LEU A 14 -10.43 32.16 -16.26
CA LEU A 14 -9.94 31.33 -15.16
C LEU A 14 -11.08 30.89 -14.23
N ASP A 15 -12.02 31.77 -13.89
CA ASP A 15 -13.21 31.43 -13.09
C ASP A 15 -14.07 30.35 -13.76
N THR A 16 -14.22 30.43 -15.10
CA THR A 16 -14.92 29.40 -15.87
C THR A 16 -14.19 28.06 -15.79
N LEU A 17 -12.87 28.07 -15.98
CA LEU A 17 -12.03 26.87 -15.96
C LEU A 17 -11.82 26.27 -14.56
N GLN A 18 -12.07 27.04 -13.49
CA GLN A 18 -12.06 26.52 -12.12
C GLN A 18 -13.21 25.53 -11.85
N ARG A 19 -14.26 25.55 -12.68
CA ARG A 19 -15.42 24.66 -12.56
C ARG A 19 -15.23 23.33 -13.30
N GLY A 20 -14.21 23.21 -14.15
CA GLY A 20 -13.94 21.99 -14.92
C GLY A 20 -13.27 22.23 -16.26
N ALA A 21 -12.90 21.12 -16.90
CA ALA A 21 -12.33 21.11 -18.24
C ALA A 21 -13.34 21.67 -19.27
N ALA A 22 -12.88 22.54 -20.17
CA ALA A 22 -13.71 23.10 -21.23
C ALA A 22 -12.99 23.10 -22.59
N ASP A 23 -13.75 22.96 -23.68
CA ASP A 23 -13.23 23.17 -25.03
C ASP A 23 -13.34 24.64 -25.47
N ALA A 24 -12.68 24.97 -26.58
CA ALA A 24 -12.65 26.35 -27.08
C ALA A 24 -14.03 26.89 -27.47
N ALA A 25 -14.92 26.04 -27.99
CA ALA A 25 -16.26 26.43 -28.40
C ALA A 25 -17.11 26.82 -27.17
N THR A 26 -17.03 26.03 -26.11
CA THR A 26 -17.67 26.30 -24.82
C THR A 26 -17.14 27.59 -24.21
N LEU A 27 -15.82 27.80 -24.19
CA LEU A 27 -15.22 29.02 -23.65
C LEU A 27 -15.61 30.26 -24.44
N CYS A 28 -15.59 30.21 -25.79
CA CYS A 28 -16.04 31.32 -26.63
C CYS A 28 -17.51 31.70 -26.34
N ARG A 29 -18.39 30.69 -26.22
CA ARG A 29 -19.81 30.88 -25.93
C ARG A 29 -20.04 31.48 -24.54
N VAL A 30 -19.39 30.94 -23.51
CA VAL A 30 -19.56 31.39 -22.11
C VAL A 30 -19.02 32.81 -21.92
N LEU A 31 -17.89 33.13 -22.54
CA LEU A 31 -17.24 34.43 -22.40
C LEU A 31 -17.77 35.47 -23.40
N GLY A 32 -18.59 35.07 -24.38
CA GLY A 32 -19.11 35.97 -25.42
C GLY A 32 -18.01 36.52 -26.33
N VAL A 33 -16.96 35.74 -26.62
CA VAL A 33 -15.78 36.19 -27.40
C VAL A 33 -15.54 35.35 -28.65
N SER A 34 -14.86 35.94 -29.62
CA SER A 34 -14.39 35.23 -30.81
C SER A 34 -13.17 34.35 -30.52
N GLN A 35 -12.94 33.34 -31.35
CA GLN A 35 -11.80 32.42 -31.24
C GLN A 35 -10.43 33.13 -31.20
N PRO A 36 -10.14 34.17 -32.03
CA PRO A 36 -8.88 34.91 -31.92
C PRO A 36 -8.70 35.61 -30.58
N THR A 37 -9.80 36.11 -29.99
CA THR A 37 -9.79 36.74 -28.67
C THR A 37 -9.52 35.71 -27.58
N LEU A 38 -10.20 34.56 -27.60
CA LEU A 38 -9.92 33.45 -26.68
C LEU A 38 -8.46 33.01 -26.75
N SER A 39 -7.89 32.83 -27.95
CA SER A 39 -6.48 32.47 -28.13
C SER A 39 -5.51 33.50 -27.55
N ARG A 40 -5.84 34.81 -27.58
CA ARG A 40 -5.06 35.84 -26.87
C ARG A 40 -5.17 35.68 -25.36
N GLN A 41 -6.36 35.44 -24.83
CA GLN A 41 -6.57 35.26 -23.38
C GLN A 41 -5.89 34.00 -22.84
N LEU A 42 -5.97 32.88 -23.56
CA LEU A 42 -5.26 31.65 -23.21
C LEU A 42 -3.74 31.85 -23.17
N ARG A 43 -3.18 32.59 -24.14
CA ARG A 43 -1.76 32.96 -24.11
C ARG A 43 -1.41 33.90 -22.96
N ALA A 44 -2.27 34.88 -22.68
CA ALA A 44 -2.08 35.80 -21.56
C ALA A 44 -2.17 35.10 -20.20
N ALA A 45 -3.00 34.05 -20.07
CA ALA A 45 -3.11 33.25 -18.86
C ALA A 45 -1.87 32.36 -18.61
N GLY A 46 -1.12 32.02 -19.67
CA GLY A 46 0.13 31.29 -19.57
C GLY A 46 0.02 30.00 -18.74
N VAL A 47 0.88 29.87 -17.72
CA VAL A 47 0.94 28.70 -16.82
C VAL A 47 -0.30 28.51 -15.94
N ALA A 48 -1.21 29.49 -15.89
CA ALA A 48 -2.48 29.35 -15.18
C ALA A 48 -3.49 28.47 -15.92
N VAL A 49 -3.23 28.11 -17.18
CA VAL A 49 -4.07 27.21 -17.99
C VAL A 49 -3.25 26.04 -18.51
N VAL A 50 -3.74 24.83 -18.29
CA VAL A 50 -3.21 23.60 -18.88
C VAL A 50 -4.04 23.25 -20.10
N ARG A 51 -3.36 22.96 -21.21
CA ARG A 51 -3.97 22.38 -22.42
C ARG A 51 -3.69 20.88 -22.44
N THR A 52 -4.72 20.10 -22.75
CA THR A 52 -4.64 18.64 -22.93
C THR A 52 -5.46 18.20 -24.15
N GLY A 53 -5.20 17.00 -24.67
CA GLY A 53 -5.82 16.47 -25.88
C GLY A 53 -5.32 17.10 -27.19
N GLN A 54 -5.79 16.55 -28.32
CA GLN A 54 -5.40 16.99 -29.66
C GLN A 54 -6.61 17.24 -30.55
N ALA A 55 -6.49 18.21 -31.48
CA ALA A 55 -7.55 18.59 -32.41
C ALA A 55 -8.92 18.73 -31.69
N ARG A 56 -9.91 17.92 -32.06
CA ARG A 56 -11.27 17.94 -31.51
C ARG A 56 -11.37 17.54 -30.02
N SER A 57 -10.37 16.82 -29.49
CA SER A 57 -10.33 16.46 -28.06
C SER A 57 -9.58 17.48 -27.21
N THR A 58 -9.17 18.62 -27.79
CA THR A 58 -8.49 19.67 -27.00
C THR A 58 -9.40 20.15 -25.88
N ARG A 59 -8.88 20.15 -24.66
CA ARG A 59 -9.49 20.72 -23.46
C ARG A 59 -8.52 21.67 -22.77
N TYR A 60 -9.08 22.66 -22.10
CA TYR A 60 -8.38 23.61 -21.25
C TYR A 60 -8.84 23.42 -19.81
N LEU A 61 -7.90 23.52 -18.88
CA LEU A 61 -8.07 23.34 -17.45
C LEU A 61 -7.38 24.50 -16.73
N ALA A 62 -7.94 24.98 -15.61
CA ALA A 62 -7.22 25.92 -14.76
C ALA A 62 -6.16 25.16 -13.94
N SER A 63 -4.92 25.61 -14.00
CA SER A 63 -3.81 25.07 -13.20
C SER A 63 -3.93 25.52 -11.75
N ARG A 64 -3.64 24.61 -10.83
CA ARG A 64 -3.47 24.86 -9.40
C ARG A 64 -2.00 24.63 -9.02
N ALA A 65 -1.59 25.22 -7.90
CA ALA A 65 -0.27 24.99 -7.33
C ALA A 65 -0.39 24.25 -6.00
N ILE A 66 0.55 23.34 -5.76
CA ILE A 66 0.79 22.66 -4.49
C ILE A 66 2.15 23.17 -4.00
N ASP A 67 2.20 23.91 -2.90
CA ASP A 67 3.42 24.57 -2.39
C ASP A 67 4.18 25.35 -3.49
N GLY A 68 3.43 26.12 -4.28
CA GLY A 68 3.99 26.91 -5.38
C GLY A 68 4.34 26.10 -6.64
N GLN A 69 4.24 24.77 -6.61
CA GLN A 69 4.52 23.89 -7.75
C GLN A 69 3.26 23.58 -8.54
N ARG A 70 3.26 23.92 -9.84
CA ARG A 70 2.16 23.62 -10.78
C ARG A 70 2.38 22.33 -11.56
N VAL A 71 3.60 21.81 -11.52
CA VAL A 71 4.03 20.58 -12.17
C VAL A 71 4.90 19.84 -11.17
N LEU A 72 4.51 18.61 -10.85
CA LEU A 72 5.27 17.70 -10.01
C LEU A 72 5.83 16.61 -10.95
N PRO A 73 7.14 16.60 -11.23
CA PRO A 73 7.71 15.56 -12.08
C PRO A 73 7.54 14.19 -11.42
N LEU A 74 7.26 13.18 -12.22
CA LEU A 74 7.01 11.82 -11.75
C LEU A 74 8.09 10.91 -12.29
N PHE A 75 8.82 10.26 -11.40
CA PHE A 75 9.91 9.36 -11.74
C PHE A 75 9.56 7.93 -11.35
N ARG A 76 10.16 6.99 -12.08
CA ARG A 76 10.12 5.56 -11.81
C ARG A 76 11.53 5.06 -11.54
N VAL A 77 11.69 4.32 -10.45
CA VAL A 77 12.89 3.55 -10.16
C VAL A 77 12.73 2.18 -10.84
N THR A 78 13.70 1.81 -11.65
CA THR A 78 13.72 0.54 -12.38
C THR A 78 14.16 -0.62 -11.48
N PRO A 79 13.96 -1.88 -11.91
CA PRO A 79 14.57 -3.04 -11.25
C PRO A 79 16.10 -2.98 -11.12
N ALA A 80 16.78 -2.22 -11.99
CA ALA A 80 18.22 -1.99 -11.93
C ALA A 80 18.63 -0.82 -11.01
N GLY A 81 17.67 -0.14 -10.36
CA GLY A 81 17.91 1.01 -9.49
C GLY A 81 18.11 2.34 -10.21
N GLN A 82 17.97 2.36 -11.53
CA GLN A 82 18.04 3.58 -12.33
C GLN A 82 16.74 4.39 -12.19
N VAL A 83 16.87 5.72 -12.15
CA VAL A 83 15.73 6.63 -12.14
C VAL A 83 15.41 7.08 -13.55
N GLN A 84 14.15 6.93 -13.95
CA GLN A 84 13.64 7.36 -15.25
C GLN A 84 12.48 8.32 -15.05
N GLN A 85 12.39 9.37 -15.86
CA GLN A 85 11.22 10.24 -15.86
C GLN A 85 10.06 9.50 -16.53
N TRP A 86 8.98 9.28 -15.78
CA TRP A 86 7.80 8.55 -16.23
C TRP A 86 6.69 9.50 -16.68
N GLY A 87 6.61 10.68 -16.08
CA GLY A 87 5.60 11.67 -16.44
C GLY A 87 5.69 12.94 -15.64
N GLU A 88 4.60 13.69 -15.68
CA GLU A 88 4.35 14.90 -14.92
C GLU A 88 2.95 14.84 -14.33
N LEU A 89 2.82 15.24 -13.07
CA LEU A 89 1.57 15.36 -12.36
C LEU A 89 1.24 16.84 -12.20
N LEU A 90 0.14 17.28 -12.81
CA LEU A 90 -0.29 18.69 -12.85
C LEU A 90 -1.57 18.85 -12.03
N PRO A 91 -1.51 19.47 -10.84
CA PRO A 91 -2.70 19.83 -10.08
C PRO A 91 -3.57 20.81 -10.89
N VAL A 92 -4.85 20.50 -11.06
CA VAL A 92 -5.80 21.31 -11.82
C VAL A 92 -7.08 21.53 -11.01
N TYR A 93 -7.97 22.39 -11.52
CA TYR A 93 -9.30 22.58 -10.97
C TYR A 93 -10.37 21.76 -11.71
N PRO A 94 -11.49 21.42 -11.04
CA PRO A 94 -11.77 21.70 -9.63
C PRO A 94 -10.89 20.86 -8.70
N ASN A 95 -10.60 21.33 -7.48
CA ASN A 95 -9.90 20.52 -6.49
C ASN A 95 -10.74 19.27 -6.15
N PRO A 96 -10.19 18.04 -6.11
CA PRO A 96 -8.77 17.67 -6.09
C PRO A 96 -8.17 17.17 -7.41
N HIS A 97 -8.72 17.53 -8.57
CA HIS A 97 -8.30 16.95 -9.85
C HIS A 97 -6.82 17.12 -10.17
N VAL A 98 -6.30 16.11 -10.87
CA VAL A 98 -4.91 16.01 -11.31
C VAL A 98 -4.87 15.52 -12.75
N LEU A 99 -4.14 16.23 -13.61
CA LEU A 99 -3.80 15.76 -14.95
C LEU A 99 -2.43 15.09 -14.91
N VAL A 100 -2.32 13.87 -15.41
CA VAL A 100 -1.05 13.16 -15.57
C VAL A 100 -0.66 13.16 -17.05
N ARG A 101 0.56 13.59 -17.34
CA ARG A 101 1.16 13.56 -18.68
C ARG A 101 2.31 12.58 -18.69
N PHE A 102 2.26 11.59 -19.58
CA PHE A 102 3.29 10.56 -19.67
C PHE A 102 4.41 10.94 -20.64
N THR A 103 5.64 10.51 -20.34
CA THR A 103 6.80 10.76 -21.21
C THR A 103 6.85 9.84 -22.44
N ASP A 104 6.13 8.72 -22.41
CA ASP A 104 6.09 7.73 -23.49
C ASP A 104 5.15 8.10 -24.65
N GLY A 105 4.47 9.25 -24.57
CA GLY A 105 3.54 9.73 -25.58
C GLY A 105 2.12 9.16 -25.46
N SER A 106 1.83 8.38 -24.40
CA SER A 106 0.47 8.00 -24.05
C SER A 106 -0.42 9.23 -23.84
N ALA A 107 -1.73 9.07 -24.01
CA ALA A 107 -2.67 10.16 -23.81
C ALA A 107 -2.59 10.67 -22.35
N ASP A 108 -2.68 11.99 -22.18
CA ASP A 108 -2.84 12.58 -20.84
C ASP A 108 -4.10 12.01 -20.18
N GLU A 109 -4.03 11.72 -18.89
CA GLU A 109 -5.14 11.20 -18.10
C GLU A 109 -5.55 12.19 -17.01
N LEU A 110 -6.86 12.44 -16.87
CA LEU A 110 -7.42 13.30 -15.84
C LEU A 110 -8.02 12.44 -14.72
N PHE A 111 -7.56 12.64 -13.49
CA PHE A 111 -8.02 11.93 -12.30
C PHE A 111 -8.82 12.86 -11.40
N GLU A 112 -9.90 12.33 -10.80
CA GLU A 112 -10.70 13.00 -9.76
C GLU A 112 -10.03 12.86 -8.39
N GLY A 113 -8.79 13.34 -8.26
CA GLY A 113 -7.99 13.21 -7.05
C GLY A 113 -6.63 12.56 -7.31
N LEU A 114 -6.05 11.98 -6.26
CA LEU A 114 -4.79 11.25 -6.34
C LEU A 114 -4.95 10.01 -7.24
N PRO A 115 -4.12 9.83 -8.28
CA PRO A 115 -4.17 8.65 -9.14
C PRO A 115 -4.13 7.36 -8.32
N TRP A 116 -4.93 6.37 -8.70
CA TRP A 116 -5.12 5.14 -7.94
C TRP A 116 -3.79 4.41 -7.66
N TRP A 117 -2.85 4.42 -8.61
CA TRP A 117 -1.51 3.83 -8.46
C TRP A 117 -0.55 4.62 -7.53
N LEU A 118 -0.96 5.77 -6.97
CA LEU A 118 -0.27 6.46 -5.87
C LEU A 118 -0.96 6.26 -4.52
N GLN A 119 -2.16 5.67 -4.46
CA GLN A 119 -2.94 5.62 -3.23
C GLN A 119 -2.23 4.83 -2.12
N ASP A 120 -1.54 3.74 -2.46
CA ASP A 120 -0.78 2.95 -1.49
C ASP A 120 0.44 3.69 -0.91
N MET A 121 0.91 4.75 -1.58
CA MET A 121 2.01 5.58 -1.10
C MET A 121 1.55 6.61 -0.08
N ARG A 122 0.24 6.76 0.16
CA ARG A 122 -0.30 7.62 1.21
C ARG A 122 0.34 7.24 2.56
N PRO A 123 0.79 8.22 3.37
CA PRO A 123 1.23 7.92 4.72
C PRO A 123 0.06 7.38 5.54
N GLN A 124 0.16 6.13 5.96
CA GLN A 124 -0.87 5.44 6.72
C GLN A 124 -0.28 4.39 7.66
N GLY A 125 -1.12 3.91 8.56
CA GLY A 125 -0.75 2.93 9.57
C GLY A 125 0.42 3.38 10.44
N PHE A 126 1.13 2.41 11.00
CA PHE A 126 2.20 2.62 11.98
C PHE A 126 3.31 3.51 11.43
N LEU A 127 3.91 3.12 10.29
CA LEU A 127 5.02 3.87 9.68
C LEU A 127 4.61 5.27 9.23
N GLY A 128 3.39 5.42 8.67
CA GLY A 128 2.87 6.72 8.27
C GLY A 128 2.67 7.66 9.45
N ARG A 129 2.12 7.17 10.57
CA ARG A 129 1.95 7.97 11.79
C ARG A 129 3.30 8.40 12.37
N THR A 130 4.26 7.47 12.50
CA THR A 130 5.60 7.80 12.99
C THR A 130 6.28 8.86 12.10
N TRP A 131 6.08 8.79 10.78
CA TRP A 131 6.62 9.79 9.87
C TRP A 131 5.93 11.16 10.04
N VAL A 132 4.59 11.19 10.12
CA VAL A 132 3.83 12.44 10.27
C VAL A 132 4.22 13.19 11.53
N GLN A 133 4.39 12.48 12.65
CA GLN A 133 4.83 13.09 13.91
C GLN A 133 6.18 13.80 13.78
N ARG A 134 7.09 13.25 12.97
CA ARG A 134 8.43 13.80 12.77
C ARG A 134 8.48 14.92 11.73
N ARG A 135 7.63 14.85 10.69
CA ARG A 135 7.82 15.65 9.47
C ARG A 135 6.64 16.54 9.09
N ALA A 136 5.43 16.31 9.60
CA ALA A 136 4.26 17.09 9.16
C ALA A 136 4.38 18.58 9.48
N VAL A 137 4.74 18.95 10.72
CA VAL A 137 4.86 20.36 11.12
C VAL A 137 5.94 21.11 10.33
N PRO A 138 7.18 20.59 10.16
CA PRO A 138 8.19 21.22 9.30
C PRO A 138 7.75 21.40 7.84
N LEU A 139 6.89 20.51 7.33
CA LEU A 139 6.33 20.58 5.98
C LEU A 139 5.03 21.40 5.90
N GLY A 140 4.57 21.99 7.01
CA GLY A 140 3.30 22.73 7.05
C GLY A 140 2.08 21.86 6.73
N LEU A 141 2.12 20.59 7.12
CA LEU A 141 1.05 19.61 6.99
C LEU A 141 0.32 19.41 8.32
N PRO A 142 -0.98 19.04 8.31
CA PRO A 142 -1.70 18.71 9.54
C PRO A 142 -1.05 17.53 10.28
N ALA A 143 -0.99 17.62 11.61
CA ALA A 143 -0.42 16.55 12.44
C ALA A 143 -1.33 15.31 12.52
N ASP A 144 -2.64 15.49 12.31
CA ASP A 144 -3.62 14.41 12.30
C ASP A 144 -3.79 13.87 10.86
N LEU A 145 -3.39 12.63 10.64
CA LEU A 145 -3.53 11.94 9.34
C LEU A 145 -4.98 11.80 8.88
N THR A 146 -5.95 11.79 9.80
CA THR A 146 -7.36 11.62 9.43
C THR A 146 -7.94 12.83 8.70
N THR A 147 -7.30 14.00 8.81
CA THR A 147 -7.72 15.24 8.13
C THR A 147 -7.02 15.45 6.78
N TRP A 148 -6.24 14.46 6.31
CA TRP A 148 -5.45 14.60 5.09
C TRP A 148 -6.27 14.38 3.82
N ASP A 149 -6.31 15.41 2.97
CA ASP A 149 -6.81 15.33 1.60
C ASP A 149 -5.67 14.93 0.64
N ASP A 150 -6.00 14.81 -0.65
CA ASP A 150 -5.02 14.46 -1.68
C ASP A 150 -3.92 15.51 -1.84
N ASN A 151 -4.17 16.77 -1.48
CA ASN A 151 -3.15 17.81 -1.52
C ASN A 151 -2.10 17.59 -0.43
N HIS A 152 -2.54 17.26 0.78
CA HIS A 152 -1.63 16.89 1.87
C HIS A 152 -0.77 15.68 1.47
N VAL A 153 -1.35 14.69 0.79
CA VAL A 153 -0.60 13.53 0.27
C VAL A 153 0.40 13.94 -0.81
N LEU A 154 -0.01 14.70 -1.82
CA LEU A 154 0.90 15.15 -2.90
C LEU A 154 2.08 15.93 -2.33
N ARG A 155 1.86 16.81 -1.35
CA ARG A 155 2.92 17.55 -0.65
C ARG A 155 3.87 16.62 0.09
N ALA A 156 3.34 15.66 0.86
CA ALA A 156 4.14 14.70 1.60
C ALA A 156 4.99 13.81 0.69
N LEU A 157 4.41 13.33 -0.41
CA LEU A 157 5.12 12.54 -1.42
C LEU A 157 6.20 13.38 -2.13
N ALA A 158 5.86 14.63 -2.48
CA ALA A 158 6.78 15.56 -3.14
C ALA A 158 7.99 15.93 -2.27
N ALA A 159 7.87 15.90 -0.95
CA ALA A 159 8.96 16.19 -0.02
C ALA A 159 10.10 15.14 -0.10
N GLY A 160 9.80 13.90 -0.48
CA GLY A 160 10.83 12.91 -0.79
C GLY A 160 11.47 12.17 0.38
N GLU A 161 10.88 12.26 1.57
CA GLU A 161 11.52 11.85 2.83
C GLU A 161 11.03 10.49 3.35
N GLN A 162 10.26 9.76 2.55
CA GLN A 162 9.71 8.45 2.90
C GLN A 162 10.23 7.35 1.97
N ASP A 163 10.59 6.21 2.54
CA ASP A 163 10.79 4.98 1.79
C ASP A 163 9.43 4.35 1.42
N ASN A 164 8.73 4.99 0.48
CA ASN A 164 7.40 4.60 0.05
C ASN A 164 7.36 3.20 -0.58
N ILE A 165 6.19 2.58 -0.52
CA ILE A 165 5.91 1.33 -1.22
C ILE A 165 6.01 1.51 -2.74
N GLY A 166 6.35 0.43 -3.45
CA GLY A 166 6.43 0.45 -4.90
C GLY A 166 7.69 1.14 -5.43
N ASN A 167 7.61 1.75 -6.62
CA ASN A 167 8.78 2.25 -7.34
C ASN A 167 8.67 3.68 -7.88
N LEU A 168 7.69 4.46 -7.45
CA LEU A 168 7.50 5.83 -7.92
C LEU A 168 8.12 6.85 -6.96
N LEU A 169 8.58 7.96 -7.53
CA LEU A 169 9.04 9.15 -6.82
C LEU A 169 8.29 10.35 -7.40
N LEU A 170 7.62 11.12 -6.54
CA LEU A 170 6.91 12.33 -6.94
C LEU A 170 7.75 13.54 -6.56
N GLY A 171 7.95 14.47 -7.49
CA GLY A 171 8.68 15.70 -7.25
C GLY A 171 10.21 15.57 -7.34
N GLU A 172 10.85 16.71 -7.57
CA GLU A 172 12.31 16.80 -7.73
C GLU A 172 13.06 16.55 -6.42
N ALA A 173 12.45 16.90 -5.27
CA ALA A 173 13.03 16.63 -3.96
C ALA A 173 13.06 15.12 -3.68
N ALA A 174 12.02 14.34 -4.02
CA ALA A 174 12.05 12.88 -3.93
C ALA A 174 13.12 12.23 -4.82
N ARG A 175 13.30 12.75 -6.05
CA ARG A 175 14.40 12.31 -6.91
C ARG A 175 15.76 12.59 -6.29
N THR A 176 15.96 13.81 -5.80
CA THR A 176 17.22 14.25 -5.20
C THR A 176 17.53 13.44 -3.95
N ALA A 177 16.55 13.26 -3.05
CA ALA A 177 16.68 12.44 -1.85
C ALA A 177 17.03 11.00 -2.19
N TRP A 178 16.43 10.43 -3.23
CA TRP A 178 16.76 9.08 -3.70
C TRP A 178 18.19 8.96 -4.25
N LEU A 179 18.69 9.95 -4.97
CA LEU A 179 20.06 9.94 -5.52
C LEU A 179 21.11 10.21 -4.44
N ALA A 180 20.79 11.06 -3.46
CA ALA A 180 21.66 11.42 -2.36
C ALA A 180 21.55 10.49 -1.15
N ARG A 181 20.68 9.46 -1.22
CA ARG A 181 20.40 8.62 -0.06
C ARG A 181 21.69 8.00 0.46
N PRO A 182 22.01 8.16 1.75
CA PRO A 182 22.96 7.24 2.37
C PRO A 182 22.39 5.83 2.27
N ASP A 183 23.25 4.81 2.35
CA ASP A 183 22.78 3.46 2.67
C ASP A 183 21.85 3.61 3.88
N GLY A 184 20.62 3.10 3.78
CA GLY A 184 19.61 3.26 4.82
C GLY A 184 20.05 2.64 6.15
N GLU A 185 19.12 2.35 7.06
CA GLU A 185 19.49 1.56 8.24
C GLU A 185 20.00 0.18 7.78
N VAL A 186 21.32 -0.04 7.83
CA VAL A 186 21.96 -1.31 7.47
C VAL A 186 22.25 -2.10 8.74
N VAL A 187 21.77 -3.33 8.79
CA VAL A 187 22.00 -4.24 9.92
C VAL A 187 22.79 -5.45 9.43
N GLN A 188 23.97 -5.66 10.02
CA GLN A 188 24.74 -6.88 9.78
C GLN A 188 23.95 -8.11 10.26
N MET A 189 23.93 -9.19 9.47
CA MET A 189 23.15 -10.40 9.78
C MET A 189 23.46 -10.98 11.16
N ALA A 190 24.74 -10.96 11.55
CA ALA A 190 25.21 -11.41 12.86
C ALA A 190 24.80 -10.46 14.03
N ALA A 191 24.52 -9.19 13.73
CA ALA A 191 24.18 -8.17 14.73
C ALA A 191 22.68 -8.03 15.00
N ARG A 192 21.81 -8.80 14.31
CA ARG A 192 20.35 -8.67 14.42
C ARG A 192 19.84 -8.76 15.86
N ALA A 193 20.34 -9.73 16.63
CA ALA A 193 19.97 -9.94 18.04
C ALA A 193 20.18 -8.70 18.92
N THR A 194 21.18 -7.88 18.61
CA THR A 194 21.48 -6.65 19.36
C THR A 194 20.80 -5.44 18.72
N ARG A 195 20.79 -5.34 17.39
CA ARG A 195 20.35 -4.15 16.68
C ARG A 195 18.83 -4.03 16.57
N TYR A 196 18.10 -5.15 16.42
CA TYR A 196 16.64 -5.12 16.30
C TYR A 196 15.94 -4.56 17.56
N PRO A 197 16.31 -4.95 18.79
CA PRO A 197 15.76 -4.32 20.00
C PRO A 197 16.05 -2.81 20.08
N GLN A 198 17.23 -2.36 19.66
CA GLN A 198 17.56 -0.93 19.62
C GLN A 198 16.66 -0.17 18.63
N LEU A 199 16.47 -0.71 17.42
CA LEU A 199 15.60 -0.10 16.41
C LEU A 199 14.14 -0.09 16.86
N ALA A 200 13.65 -1.19 17.43
CA ALA A 200 12.32 -1.23 18.03
C ALA A 200 12.14 -0.17 19.12
N SER A 201 13.15 0.03 19.97
CA SER A 201 13.10 1.04 21.03
C SER A 201 13.07 2.47 20.46
N LEU A 202 13.87 2.77 19.44
CA LEU A 202 13.87 4.08 18.76
C LEU A 202 12.53 4.38 18.07
N VAL A 203 11.93 3.35 17.50
CA VAL A 203 10.64 3.42 16.82
C VAL A 203 9.52 3.69 17.83
N LEU A 204 9.48 2.93 18.93
CA LEU A 204 8.49 3.11 20.00
C LEU A 204 8.66 4.44 20.76
N ALA A 205 9.90 4.89 20.99
CA ALA A 205 10.16 6.18 21.64
C ALA A 205 9.65 7.38 20.82
N GLY A 206 9.49 7.21 19.50
CA GLY A 206 8.91 8.21 18.63
C GLY A 206 7.38 8.26 18.66
N GLU A 207 6.71 7.27 19.26
CA GLU A 207 5.26 7.17 19.28
C GLU A 207 4.62 7.93 20.47
N PRO A 208 3.44 8.54 20.30
CA PRO A 208 2.64 9.08 21.39
C PRO A 208 2.26 7.96 22.36
N VAL A 209 2.31 8.26 23.66
CA VAL A 209 1.87 7.35 24.72
C VAL A 209 0.45 6.86 24.43
N GLY A 210 0.27 5.54 24.26
CA GLY A 210 -1.03 4.91 24.01
C GLY A 210 -1.38 4.62 22.53
N SER A 211 -0.54 4.97 21.55
CA SER A 211 -0.84 4.73 20.12
C SER A 211 -0.85 3.24 19.73
N SER A 212 -0.10 2.40 20.43
CA SER A 212 -0.05 0.95 20.22
C SER A 212 -1.36 0.24 20.53
N ALA A 213 -2.30 0.90 21.23
CA ALA A 213 -3.64 0.38 21.50
C ALA A 213 -4.58 0.41 20.27
N ALA A 214 -4.16 1.04 19.16
CA ALA A 214 -4.95 1.11 17.92
C ALA A 214 -4.95 -0.19 17.09
N GLY A 215 -4.25 -1.24 17.53
CA GLY A 215 -4.29 -2.58 16.92
C GLY A 215 -3.36 -2.78 15.72
N GLU A 216 -2.59 -1.77 15.33
CA GLU A 216 -1.60 -1.90 14.26
C GLU A 216 -0.26 -2.39 14.77
N GLN A 217 0.28 -3.43 14.12
CA GLN A 217 1.51 -4.09 14.55
C GLN A 217 2.74 -3.18 14.30
N PRO A 218 3.59 -2.96 15.33
CA PRO A 218 4.74 -2.09 15.19
C PRO A 218 5.80 -2.74 14.31
N LYS A 219 6.45 -1.91 13.48
CA LYS A 219 7.37 -2.37 12.46
C LYS A 219 8.41 -1.32 12.09
N PHE A 220 9.55 -1.75 11.54
CA PHE A 220 10.56 -0.89 10.93
C PHE A 220 11.12 -1.53 9.66
N ALA A 221 11.71 -0.72 8.79
CA ALA A 221 12.43 -1.20 7.61
C ALA A 221 13.95 -1.05 7.82
N CYS A 222 14.71 -2.03 7.35
CA CYS A 222 16.17 -1.96 7.29
C CYS A 222 16.69 -2.79 6.12
N THR A 223 17.97 -2.64 5.79
CA THR A 223 18.67 -3.51 4.84
C THR A 223 19.56 -4.46 5.62
N LEU A 224 19.36 -5.75 5.44
CA LEU A 224 20.32 -6.74 5.94
C LEU A 224 21.54 -6.80 5.04
N ARG A 225 22.69 -6.99 5.67
CA ARG A 225 23.96 -7.23 4.98
C ARG A 225 24.67 -8.43 5.58
N ASP A 226 25.29 -9.25 4.74
CA ASP A 226 26.16 -10.35 5.18
C ASP A 226 27.61 -10.12 4.75
N GLY A 227 28.43 -9.66 5.69
CA GLY A 227 29.83 -9.29 5.44
C GLY A 227 30.04 -7.78 5.26
N ASP A 228 31.31 -7.41 5.09
CA ASP A 228 31.76 -6.00 5.02
C ASP A 228 32.25 -5.58 3.62
N ALA A 229 32.28 -6.51 2.67
CA ALA A 229 32.67 -6.23 1.30
C ALA A 229 31.62 -5.34 0.59
N ALA A 230 32.06 -4.55 -0.39
CA ALA A 230 31.19 -3.66 -1.16
C ALA A 230 30.10 -4.40 -1.95
N ASP A 231 30.37 -5.67 -2.30
CA ASP A 231 29.48 -6.59 -3.01
C ASP A 231 28.84 -7.63 -2.08
N ALA A 232 28.94 -7.44 -0.77
CA ALA A 232 28.27 -8.27 0.22
C ALA A 232 26.77 -8.38 -0.11
N TRP A 233 26.21 -9.58 0.14
CA TRP A 233 24.79 -9.82 -0.05
C TRP A 233 23.98 -8.82 0.78
N GLN A 234 22.94 -8.25 0.16
CA GLN A 234 22.04 -7.30 0.80
C GLN A 234 20.59 -7.64 0.52
N GLN A 235 19.74 -7.45 1.53
CA GLN A 235 18.30 -7.69 1.42
C GLN A 235 17.51 -6.66 2.21
N PRO A 236 16.73 -5.81 1.54
CA PRO A 236 15.75 -4.95 2.19
C PRO A 236 14.66 -5.79 2.86
N VAL A 237 14.44 -5.53 4.15
CA VAL A 237 13.47 -6.25 4.98
C VAL A 237 12.54 -5.28 5.70
N LEU A 238 11.34 -5.76 5.99
CA LEU A 238 10.40 -5.16 6.92
C LEU A 238 10.33 -6.05 8.16
N VAL A 239 10.63 -5.51 9.32
CA VAL A 239 10.65 -6.25 10.59
C VAL A 239 9.46 -5.84 11.42
N LYS A 240 8.51 -6.74 11.64
CA LYS A 240 7.42 -6.60 12.60
C LYS A 240 7.88 -7.14 13.96
N PHE A 241 7.43 -6.55 15.07
CA PHE A 241 7.92 -6.97 16.39
C PHE A 241 6.87 -6.89 17.50
N SER A 242 7.07 -7.66 18.57
CA SER A 242 6.29 -7.52 19.81
C SER A 242 6.88 -6.42 20.69
N VAL A 243 6.08 -5.74 21.50
CA VAL A 243 6.61 -4.81 22.52
C VAL A 243 7.37 -5.56 23.62
N ALA A 244 8.31 -4.89 24.29
CA ALA A 244 9.08 -5.45 25.41
C ALA A 244 8.31 -5.34 26.74
N ALA A 245 7.12 -5.95 26.82
CA ALA A 245 6.29 -5.95 28.01
C ALA A 245 5.82 -7.37 28.35
N ASP A 246 5.98 -7.78 29.60
CA ASP A 246 5.54 -9.10 30.04
C ASP A 246 4.06 -9.08 30.42
N THR A 247 3.20 -9.22 29.40
CA THR A 247 1.74 -9.31 29.56
C THR A 247 1.20 -10.44 28.69
N SER A 248 0.04 -10.97 29.05
CA SER A 248 -0.64 -11.99 28.25
C SER A 248 -0.95 -11.52 26.82
N SER A 249 -1.33 -10.24 26.65
CA SER A 249 -1.53 -9.63 25.34
C SER A 249 -0.25 -9.57 24.51
N THR A 250 0.87 -9.18 25.12
CA THR A 250 2.17 -9.19 24.41
C THR A 250 2.57 -10.62 24.03
N GLN A 251 2.39 -11.58 24.94
CA GLN A 251 2.68 -12.99 24.65
C GLN A 251 1.85 -13.48 23.45
N ARG A 252 0.55 -13.14 23.39
CA ARG A 252 -0.30 -13.46 22.25
C ARG A 252 0.21 -12.84 20.95
N TRP A 253 0.70 -11.60 20.98
CA TRP A 253 1.33 -10.99 19.80
C TRP A 253 2.65 -11.68 19.38
N ARG A 254 3.46 -12.18 20.34
CA ARG A 254 4.62 -13.02 20.02
C ARG A 254 4.18 -14.32 19.34
N ASP A 255 3.11 -14.94 19.82
CA ASP A 255 2.55 -16.13 19.17
C ASP A 255 2.05 -15.79 17.76
N LEU A 256 1.32 -14.68 17.57
CA LEU A 256 0.81 -14.28 16.25
C LEU A 256 1.90 -13.96 15.22
N LEU A 257 3.02 -13.35 15.63
CA LEU A 257 4.18 -13.13 14.76
C LEU A 257 4.79 -14.45 14.27
N LEU A 258 4.88 -15.46 15.13
CA LEU A 258 5.34 -16.78 14.74
C LEU A 258 4.27 -17.52 13.92
N ALA A 259 2.99 -17.32 14.22
CA ALA A 259 1.87 -17.85 13.45
C ALA A 259 1.85 -17.31 12.01
N GLU A 260 2.22 -16.05 11.79
CA GLU A 260 2.40 -15.47 10.45
C GLU A 260 3.55 -16.14 9.69
N HIS A 261 4.71 -16.32 10.34
CA HIS A 261 5.84 -17.05 9.75
C HIS A 261 5.43 -18.46 9.28
N HIS A 262 4.73 -19.22 10.12
CA HIS A 262 4.25 -20.56 9.77
C HIS A 262 3.25 -20.55 8.61
N ALA A 263 2.42 -19.52 8.49
CA ALA A 263 1.46 -19.41 7.40
C ALA A 263 2.18 -19.17 6.06
N LEU A 264 3.15 -18.25 6.05
CA LEU A 264 3.98 -17.96 4.88
C LEU A 264 4.81 -19.18 4.46
N GLU A 265 5.45 -19.86 5.40
CA GLU A 265 6.21 -21.10 5.12
C GLU A 265 5.31 -22.22 4.60
N THR A 266 4.10 -22.37 5.16
CA THR A 266 3.13 -23.36 4.67
C THR A 266 2.75 -23.09 3.22
N LEU A 267 2.46 -21.84 2.86
CA LEU A 267 2.15 -21.47 1.47
C LEU A 267 3.33 -21.75 0.54
N ARG A 268 4.56 -21.37 0.92
CA ARG A 268 5.78 -21.60 0.13
C ARG A 268 6.06 -23.08 -0.08
N ALA A 269 5.92 -23.89 0.96
CA ALA A 269 6.11 -25.35 0.90
C ALA A 269 5.14 -26.04 -0.09
N HIS A 270 4.02 -25.40 -0.42
CA HIS A 270 3.03 -25.88 -1.39
C HIS A 270 3.08 -25.13 -2.73
N GLY A 271 4.18 -24.41 -3.00
CA GLY A 271 4.42 -23.75 -4.28
C GLY A 271 3.60 -22.47 -4.50
N LEU A 272 2.94 -21.95 -3.47
CA LEU A 272 2.24 -20.67 -3.55
C LEU A 272 3.21 -19.52 -3.19
N PRO A 273 3.17 -18.40 -3.93
CA PRO A 273 4.12 -17.31 -3.70
C PRO A 273 3.80 -16.60 -2.38
N ALA A 274 4.68 -16.70 -1.40
CA ALA A 274 4.59 -15.95 -0.15
C ALA A 274 5.93 -15.28 0.19
N ALA A 275 5.86 -14.15 0.89
CA ALA A 275 7.01 -13.38 1.32
C ALA A 275 7.95 -14.28 2.15
N GLU A 276 9.26 -14.18 1.87
CA GLU A 276 10.26 -14.86 2.68
C GLU A 276 10.29 -14.27 4.07
N SER A 277 10.35 -15.15 5.07
CA SER A 277 10.25 -14.73 6.46
C SER A 277 11.27 -15.43 7.34
N ASN A 278 11.76 -14.72 8.36
CA ASN A 278 12.65 -15.26 9.39
C ASN A 278 12.23 -14.74 10.76
N VAL A 279 12.31 -15.59 11.77
CA VAL A 279 11.97 -15.22 13.15
C VAL A 279 13.24 -15.10 13.98
N LEU A 280 13.31 -14.03 14.76
CA LEU A 280 14.35 -13.81 15.76
C LEU A 280 13.68 -13.62 17.12
N ASP A 281 14.08 -14.46 18.08
CA ASP A 281 13.64 -14.40 19.46
C ASP A 281 14.73 -13.78 20.33
N THR A 282 14.33 -12.83 21.19
CA THR A 282 15.11 -12.37 22.33
C THR A 282 14.34 -12.71 23.62
N PRO A 283 14.93 -12.59 24.82
CA PRO A 283 14.18 -12.86 26.04
C PRO A 283 12.89 -12.04 26.15
N GLU A 284 12.95 -10.75 25.80
CA GLU A 284 11.86 -9.79 25.98
C GLU A 284 10.92 -9.66 24.77
N GLN A 285 11.39 -9.96 23.55
CA GLN A 285 10.67 -9.66 22.32
C GLN A 285 10.76 -10.79 21.29
N ARG A 286 9.88 -10.74 20.30
CA ARG A 286 9.97 -11.52 19.06
C ARG A 286 9.93 -10.58 17.87
N PHE A 287 10.71 -10.91 16.85
CA PHE A 287 10.79 -10.18 15.60
C PHE A 287 10.47 -11.12 14.43
N LEU A 288 9.52 -10.71 13.58
CA LEU A 288 9.25 -11.31 12.29
C LEU A 288 9.87 -10.44 11.21
N GLN A 289 10.95 -10.91 10.62
CA GLN A 289 11.61 -10.30 9.50
C GLN A 289 10.99 -10.81 8.20
N LEU A 290 10.56 -9.90 7.32
CA LEU A 290 9.97 -10.17 6.03
C LEU A 290 10.81 -9.56 4.92
N THR A 291 11.19 -10.35 3.92
CA THR A 291 11.86 -9.82 2.72
C THR A 291 10.90 -8.95 1.94
N ARG A 292 11.33 -7.73 1.60
CA ARG A 292 10.53 -6.83 0.76
C ARG A 292 10.63 -7.22 -0.71
N PHE A 293 9.52 -7.66 -1.27
CA PHE A 293 9.42 -8.02 -2.70
C PHE A 293 9.27 -6.81 -3.63
N ASP A 294 9.03 -5.61 -3.10
CA ASP A 294 9.03 -4.35 -3.86
C ASP A 294 10.43 -3.71 -3.96
N ARG A 295 11.47 -4.42 -3.51
CA ARG A 295 12.88 -4.03 -3.55
C ARG A 295 13.68 -5.10 -4.28
N LEU A 296 14.55 -4.70 -5.21
CA LEU A 296 15.28 -5.60 -6.10
C LEU A 296 16.78 -5.26 -6.09
N GLY A 297 17.62 -6.22 -5.70
CA GLY A 297 19.07 -6.00 -5.56
C GLY A 297 19.38 -4.86 -4.58
N ALA A 298 20.51 -4.18 -4.77
CA ALA A 298 20.98 -3.12 -3.87
C ALA A 298 20.14 -1.83 -3.95
N ALA A 299 19.62 -1.49 -5.14
CA ALA A 299 19.00 -0.19 -5.39
C ALA A 299 17.70 -0.23 -6.20
N GLY A 300 17.31 -1.39 -6.74
CA GLY A 300 16.13 -1.54 -7.57
C GLY A 300 14.82 -1.52 -6.81
N ARG A 301 13.75 -1.12 -7.50
CA ARG A 301 12.38 -1.18 -6.99
C ARG A 301 11.44 -1.79 -8.02
N CYS A 302 10.35 -2.37 -7.54
CA CYS A 302 9.25 -2.84 -8.36
C CYS A 302 7.97 -2.07 -8.00
N GLY A 303 7.11 -1.79 -8.98
CA GLY A 303 5.81 -1.20 -8.69
C GLY A 303 4.96 -2.20 -7.90
N LEU A 304 4.20 -1.72 -6.93
CA LEU A 304 3.30 -2.53 -6.13
C LEU A 304 1.98 -1.78 -5.97
N ILE A 305 0.88 -2.49 -6.20
CA ILE A 305 -0.47 -1.91 -6.19
C ILE A 305 -1.37 -2.86 -5.41
N SER A 306 -1.97 -2.40 -4.33
CA SER A 306 -2.92 -3.18 -3.54
C SER A 306 -4.22 -3.41 -4.30
N LEU A 307 -4.98 -4.44 -3.92
CA LEU A 307 -6.33 -4.61 -4.45
C LEU A 307 -7.21 -3.40 -4.10
N ALA A 308 -7.01 -2.75 -2.95
CA ALA A 308 -7.76 -1.56 -2.55
C ALA A 308 -7.55 -0.40 -3.55
N ALA A 309 -6.29 -0.13 -3.90
CA ALA A 309 -5.95 0.89 -4.88
C ALA A 309 -6.48 0.53 -6.27
N LEU A 310 -6.26 -0.72 -6.71
CA LEU A 310 -6.65 -1.16 -8.04
C LEU A 310 -8.17 -1.20 -8.22
N GLU A 311 -8.92 -1.76 -7.27
CA GLU A 311 -10.38 -1.85 -7.35
C GLU A 311 -11.03 -0.47 -7.33
N ALA A 312 -10.58 0.44 -6.46
CA ALA A 312 -11.12 1.79 -6.38
C ALA A 312 -10.90 2.58 -7.68
N GLY A 313 -9.77 2.33 -8.36
CA GLY A 313 -9.41 2.98 -9.61
C GLY A 313 -10.14 2.46 -10.85
N VAL A 314 -10.60 1.20 -10.84
CA VAL A 314 -11.09 0.55 -12.08
C VAL A 314 -12.45 -0.16 -11.96
N ILE A 315 -12.88 -0.57 -10.76
CA ILE A 315 -14.15 -1.29 -10.52
C ILE A 315 -15.11 -0.46 -9.68
N GLY A 316 -14.66 0.06 -8.52
CA GLY A 316 -15.48 0.78 -7.56
C GLY A 316 -16.50 -0.09 -6.83
N GLN A 317 -16.09 -1.29 -6.35
CA GLN A 317 -16.98 -2.24 -5.68
C GLN A 317 -16.34 -2.81 -4.38
N ALA A 318 -15.87 -1.91 -3.52
CA ALA A 318 -15.16 -2.21 -2.28
C ALA A 318 -15.89 -3.18 -1.31
N GLN A 319 -17.19 -3.43 -1.49
CA GLN A 319 -17.95 -4.39 -0.67
C GLN A 319 -17.68 -5.87 -0.99
N HIS A 320 -17.11 -6.18 -2.15
CA HIS A 320 -16.86 -7.56 -2.57
C HIS A 320 -15.56 -8.13 -1.99
N ALA A 321 -15.50 -9.44 -1.78
CA ALA A 321 -14.29 -10.09 -1.31
C ALA A 321 -13.26 -10.27 -2.44
N TRP A 322 -12.04 -10.67 -2.07
CA TRP A 322 -10.92 -10.80 -3.01
C TRP A 322 -11.25 -11.69 -4.22
N PRO A 323 -11.85 -12.89 -4.06
CA PRO A 323 -12.10 -13.78 -5.20
C PRO A 323 -13.03 -13.16 -6.25
N GLU A 324 -14.05 -12.40 -5.83
CA GLU A 324 -14.96 -11.73 -6.76
C GLU A 324 -14.28 -10.59 -7.50
N LEU A 325 -13.59 -9.70 -6.79
CA LEU A 325 -12.91 -8.56 -7.39
C LEU A 325 -11.81 -9.00 -8.34
N THR A 326 -10.96 -9.93 -7.92
CA THR A 326 -9.84 -10.42 -8.74
C THR A 326 -10.32 -11.16 -9.99
N ARG A 327 -11.43 -11.89 -9.93
CA ARG A 327 -12.05 -12.48 -11.12
C ARG A 327 -12.52 -11.42 -12.12
N GLN A 328 -13.15 -10.35 -11.64
CA GLN A 328 -13.57 -9.23 -12.50
C GLN A 328 -12.35 -8.52 -13.11
N LEU A 329 -11.31 -8.25 -12.32
CA LEU A 329 -10.07 -7.64 -12.79
C LEU A 329 -9.39 -8.49 -13.86
N ALA A 330 -9.36 -9.82 -13.69
CA ALA A 330 -8.78 -10.73 -14.67
C ALA A 330 -9.58 -10.77 -15.97
N ALA A 331 -10.93 -10.80 -15.87
CA ALA A 331 -11.81 -10.77 -17.03
C ALA A 331 -11.65 -9.47 -17.86
N ASN A 332 -11.30 -8.37 -17.21
CA ASN A 332 -11.04 -7.07 -17.86
C ASN A 332 -9.56 -6.85 -18.24
N GLY A 333 -8.68 -7.84 -18.05
CA GLY A 333 -7.27 -7.76 -18.45
C GLY A 333 -6.37 -6.90 -17.56
N TYR A 334 -6.82 -6.49 -16.37
CA TYR A 334 -6.00 -5.73 -15.43
C TYR A 334 -5.03 -6.61 -14.66
N ILE A 335 -5.42 -7.83 -14.32
CA ILE A 335 -4.56 -8.82 -13.65
C ILE A 335 -4.54 -10.12 -14.44
N THR A 336 -3.53 -10.95 -14.20
CA THR A 336 -3.43 -12.25 -14.86
C THR A 336 -4.52 -13.20 -14.34
N ALA A 337 -4.95 -14.17 -15.15
CA ALA A 337 -5.85 -15.22 -14.69
C ALA A 337 -5.27 -16.00 -13.49
N GLN A 338 -3.96 -16.29 -13.55
CA GLN A 338 -3.22 -16.92 -12.45
C GLN A 338 -3.29 -16.09 -11.15
N ALA A 339 -3.21 -14.76 -11.24
CA ALA A 339 -3.34 -13.90 -10.07
C ALA A 339 -4.72 -14.01 -9.41
N ALA A 340 -5.80 -14.13 -10.19
CA ALA A 340 -7.14 -14.35 -9.64
C ALA A 340 -7.30 -15.73 -8.99
N GLU A 341 -6.73 -16.78 -9.58
CA GLU A 341 -6.72 -18.13 -9.00
C GLU A 341 -5.96 -18.17 -7.66
N GLN A 342 -4.77 -17.55 -7.62
CA GLN A 342 -3.95 -17.46 -6.40
C GLN A 342 -4.62 -16.60 -5.32
N ALA A 343 -5.26 -15.48 -5.70
CA ALA A 343 -6.02 -14.66 -4.76
C ALA A 343 -7.17 -15.44 -4.10
N ALA A 344 -7.87 -16.28 -4.87
CA ALA A 344 -8.88 -17.18 -4.34
C ALA A 344 -8.31 -18.21 -3.36
N GLN A 345 -7.13 -18.77 -3.66
CA GLN A 345 -6.42 -19.69 -2.77
C GLN A 345 -5.99 -19.00 -1.46
N PHE A 346 -5.37 -17.82 -1.53
CA PHE A 346 -5.00 -17.03 -0.35
C PHE A 346 -6.21 -16.65 0.50
N TYR A 347 -7.31 -16.27 -0.14
CA TYR A 347 -8.55 -15.96 0.57
C TYR A 347 -9.07 -17.17 1.35
N ALA A 348 -9.19 -18.32 0.68
CA ALA A 348 -9.66 -19.55 1.32
C ALA A 348 -8.73 -20.00 2.45
N PHE A 349 -7.41 -20.04 2.20
CA PHE A 349 -6.41 -20.39 3.21
C PHE A 349 -6.48 -19.46 4.43
N GLY A 350 -6.49 -18.13 4.22
CA GLY A 350 -6.60 -17.16 5.29
C GLY A 350 -7.84 -17.37 6.16
N ARG A 351 -9.00 -17.56 5.54
CA ARG A 351 -10.24 -17.86 6.26
C ARG A 351 -10.17 -19.18 7.02
N LEU A 352 -9.54 -20.21 6.46
CA LEU A 352 -9.33 -21.53 7.08
C LEU A 352 -8.26 -21.55 8.19
N ILE A 353 -7.51 -20.47 8.36
CA ILE A 353 -6.65 -20.28 9.53
C ILE A 353 -7.23 -19.23 10.48
N GLY A 354 -8.48 -18.82 10.32
CA GLY A 354 -9.09 -17.83 11.22
C GLY A 354 -8.57 -16.40 11.01
N ASN A 355 -8.02 -16.09 9.85
CA ASN A 355 -7.72 -14.70 9.49
C ASN A 355 -9.04 -13.96 9.20
N CYS A 356 -9.41 -13.04 10.09
CA CYS A 356 -10.56 -12.16 9.90
C CYS A 356 -10.21 -10.81 9.28
N ASP A 357 -8.91 -10.52 9.07
CA ASP A 357 -8.42 -9.24 8.53
C ASP A 357 -8.05 -9.33 7.04
N MET A 358 -8.98 -9.89 6.26
CA MET A 358 -8.83 -10.11 4.81
C MET A 358 -9.27 -8.88 4.00
N HIS A 359 -8.81 -7.69 4.39
CA HIS A 359 -9.14 -6.43 3.72
C HIS A 359 -8.33 -6.21 2.43
N HIS A 360 -8.77 -5.35 1.53
CA HIS A 360 -8.16 -5.20 0.19
C HIS A 360 -6.72 -4.65 0.19
N GLY A 361 -6.25 -4.05 1.30
CA GLY A 361 -4.85 -3.67 1.48
C GLY A 361 -3.88 -4.83 1.77
N ASN A 362 -4.37 -6.02 2.12
CA ASN A 362 -3.56 -7.20 2.47
C ASN A 362 -3.34 -8.16 1.29
N ILE A 363 -3.56 -7.67 0.07
CA ILE A 363 -3.26 -8.35 -1.18
C ILE A 363 -2.84 -7.31 -2.21
N ALA A 364 -1.81 -7.61 -3.00
CA ALA A 364 -1.25 -6.68 -3.96
C ALA A 364 -0.77 -7.37 -5.23
N PHE A 365 -0.46 -6.55 -6.23
CA PHE A 365 -0.01 -6.94 -7.56
C PHE A 365 1.28 -6.22 -7.91
N LEU A 366 2.19 -6.92 -8.60
CA LEU A 366 3.45 -6.33 -9.05
C LEU A 366 3.24 -5.60 -10.38
N HIS A 367 3.72 -4.36 -10.47
CA HIS A 367 3.63 -3.55 -11.68
C HIS A 367 5.00 -3.42 -12.36
N HIS A 368 5.23 -4.30 -13.33
CA HIS A 368 6.47 -4.34 -14.12
C HIS A 368 6.47 -3.38 -15.32
N GLY A 369 5.46 -2.52 -15.45
CA GLY A 369 5.36 -1.53 -16.53
C GLY A 369 4.24 -1.80 -17.53
N GLN A 370 3.55 -2.94 -17.41
CA GLN A 370 2.49 -3.37 -18.32
C GLN A 370 1.43 -4.17 -17.59
N LEU A 371 0.20 -4.14 -18.13
CA LEU A 371 -0.88 -5.06 -17.80
C LEU A 371 -0.78 -6.32 -18.68
N PRO A 372 -1.35 -7.46 -18.25
CA PRO A 372 -1.97 -7.71 -16.95
C PRO A 372 -0.95 -7.85 -15.81
N LEU A 373 -1.33 -7.43 -14.60
CA LEU A 373 -0.48 -7.51 -13.42
C LEU A 373 -0.45 -8.93 -12.82
N PRO A 374 0.73 -9.50 -12.50
CA PRO A 374 0.84 -10.70 -11.67
C PRO A 374 0.61 -10.38 -10.19
N LEU A 375 0.21 -11.40 -9.42
CA LEU A 375 0.02 -11.28 -7.97
C LEU A 375 1.38 -11.12 -7.28
N ALA A 376 1.43 -10.24 -6.27
CA ALA A 376 2.57 -10.17 -5.37
C ALA A 376 2.58 -11.37 -4.41
N PRO A 377 3.74 -11.73 -3.83
CA PRO A 377 3.79 -12.76 -2.80
C PRO A 377 2.84 -12.43 -1.65
N CYS A 378 2.18 -13.44 -1.08
CA CYS A 378 1.34 -13.30 0.11
C CYS A 378 2.13 -12.68 1.28
N TYR A 379 1.49 -11.78 2.02
CA TYR A 379 1.99 -11.14 3.23
C TYR A 379 0.82 -10.92 4.21
N ASP A 380 1.11 -10.64 5.48
CA ASP A 380 0.08 -10.38 6.50
C ASP A 380 -0.97 -11.50 6.63
N MET A 381 -0.50 -12.74 6.56
CA MET A 381 -1.35 -13.93 6.61
C MET A 381 -1.23 -14.59 7.99
N LEU A 382 -2.17 -14.32 8.89
CA LEU A 382 -2.11 -14.78 10.28
C LEU A 382 -3.52 -14.90 10.91
N PRO A 383 -3.70 -15.68 11.99
CA PRO A 383 -5.01 -15.99 12.55
C PRO A 383 -5.57 -14.82 13.38
N MET A 384 -5.92 -13.70 12.74
CA MET A 384 -6.31 -12.45 13.40
C MET A 384 -7.54 -12.55 14.31
N ALA A 385 -8.37 -13.59 14.17
CA ALA A 385 -9.45 -13.84 15.13
C ALA A 385 -8.95 -14.15 16.56
N LEU A 386 -7.67 -14.50 16.71
CA LEU A 386 -6.98 -14.75 17.98
C LEU A 386 -6.18 -13.54 18.48
N ALA A 387 -6.20 -12.41 17.77
CA ALA A 387 -5.56 -11.17 18.20
C ALA A 387 -6.25 -10.58 19.43
N PRO A 388 -5.49 -9.98 20.38
CA PRO A 388 -6.09 -9.19 21.45
C PRO A 388 -6.91 -8.05 20.85
N ASP A 389 -8.13 -7.82 21.36
CA ASP A 389 -8.91 -6.66 20.98
C ASP A 389 -8.36 -5.36 21.61
N ARG A 390 -9.02 -4.22 21.35
CA ARG A 390 -8.59 -2.91 21.89
C ARG A 390 -8.58 -2.84 23.43
N ASN A 391 -9.34 -3.71 24.09
CA ASN A 391 -9.37 -3.82 25.55
C ASN A 391 -8.42 -4.91 26.07
N GLY A 392 -7.67 -5.56 25.18
CA GLY A 392 -6.77 -6.67 25.52
C GLY A 392 -7.48 -8.01 25.73
N LEU A 393 -8.78 -8.12 25.41
CA LEU A 393 -9.48 -9.39 25.50
C LEU A 393 -8.99 -10.32 24.38
N MET A 394 -8.62 -11.54 24.76
CA MET A 394 -8.17 -12.57 23.83
C MET A 394 -9.22 -13.66 23.71
N ARG A 395 -9.34 -14.21 22.50
CA ARG A 395 -10.11 -15.42 22.24
C ARG A 395 -9.16 -16.61 22.18
N ASP A 396 -9.63 -17.73 22.72
CA ASP A 396 -8.94 -19.02 22.63
C ASP A 396 -9.63 -19.97 21.64
N GLU A 397 -10.70 -19.50 21.00
CA GLU A 397 -11.46 -20.24 20.00
C GLU A 397 -11.68 -19.39 18.75
N LEU A 398 -11.58 -20.03 17.59
CA LEU A 398 -11.94 -19.41 16.33
C LEU A 398 -13.46 -19.32 16.19
N PRO A 399 -14.00 -18.20 15.69
CA PRO A 399 -15.42 -18.08 15.43
C PRO A 399 -15.86 -19.14 14.38
N PRO A 400 -17.12 -19.59 14.41
CA PRO A 400 -17.65 -20.48 13.38
C PRO A 400 -17.47 -19.86 11.98
N LEU A 401 -16.94 -20.65 11.05
CA LEU A 401 -16.87 -20.27 9.64
C LEU A 401 -18.00 -20.94 8.87
N ILE A 402 -18.94 -20.14 8.38
CA ILE A 402 -19.87 -20.57 7.34
C ILE A 402 -19.15 -20.35 6.00
N VAL A 403 -18.94 -21.42 5.22
CA VAL A 403 -18.24 -21.32 3.93
C VAL A 403 -19.02 -20.40 2.99
N PRO A 404 -18.45 -19.25 2.59
CA PRO A 404 -19.13 -18.34 1.67
C PRO A 404 -19.16 -18.94 0.25
N SER A 405 -20.04 -18.41 -0.59
CA SER A 405 -20.21 -18.89 -1.97
C SER A 405 -18.99 -18.69 -2.87
N GLN A 406 -18.05 -17.81 -2.48
CA GLN A 406 -16.82 -17.53 -3.20
C GLN A 406 -15.61 -17.60 -2.26
N PRO A 407 -14.48 -18.19 -2.71
CA PRO A 407 -14.31 -18.86 -3.99
C PRO A 407 -15.13 -20.16 -4.08
N VAL A 408 -15.15 -20.79 -5.26
CA VAL A 408 -15.89 -22.04 -5.50
C VAL A 408 -15.46 -23.16 -4.53
N PRO A 409 -16.34 -24.11 -4.18
CA PRO A 409 -16.06 -25.17 -3.20
C PRO A 409 -14.76 -25.95 -3.45
N ALA A 410 -14.37 -26.15 -4.72
CA ALA A 410 -13.12 -26.81 -5.09
C ALA A 410 -11.87 -26.11 -4.52
N VAL A 411 -11.86 -24.78 -4.45
CA VAL A 411 -10.73 -24.01 -3.89
C VAL A 411 -10.65 -24.20 -2.38
N TRP A 412 -11.79 -24.19 -1.68
CA TRP A 412 -11.84 -24.48 -0.24
C TRP A 412 -11.32 -25.88 0.07
N ARG A 413 -11.78 -26.88 -0.69
CA ARG A 413 -11.30 -28.27 -0.56
C ARG A 413 -9.80 -28.38 -0.82
N ALA A 414 -9.27 -27.65 -1.79
CA ALA A 414 -7.85 -27.64 -2.09
C ALA A 414 -7.00 -26.99 -0.97
N MET A 415 -7.51 -25.96 -0.30
CA MET A 415 -6.78 -25.25 0.77
C MET A 415 -6.95 -25.89 2.16
N LEU A 416 -7.94 -26.75 2.36
CA LEU A 416 -8.19 -27.40 3.64
C LEU A 416 -6.99 -28.25 4.14
N PRO A 417 -6.32 -29.08 3.32
CA PRO A 417 -5.12 -29.80 3.74
C PRO A 417 -3.98 -28.87 4.16
N LEU A 418 -3.81 -27.71 3.50
CA LEU A 418 -2.80 -26.71 3.84
C LEU A 418 -3.11 -26.09 5.21
N ALA A 419 -4.36 -25.76 5.49
CA ALA A 419 -4.78 -25.24 6.80
C ALA A 419 -4.57 -26.27 7.92
N ARG A 420 -4.83 -27.56 7.66
CA ARG A 420 -4.52 -28.65 8.62
C ARG A 420 -3.02 -28.76 8.88
N ALA A 421 -2.21 -28.71 7.82
CA ALA A 421 -0.75 -28.73 7.94
C ALA A 421 -0.22 -27.54 8.74
N TYR A 422 -0.76 -26.34 8.48
CA TYR A 422 -0.46 -25.11 9.21
C TYR A 422 -0.70 -25.29 10.72
N TRP A 423 -1.92 -25.67 11.14
CA TRP A 423 -2.24 -25.79 12.57
C TRP A 423 -1.45 -26.90 13.26
N ARG A 424 -1.17 -28.01 12.56
CA ARG A 424 -0.30 -29.06 13.07
C ARG A 424 1.12 -28.55 13.31
N ASN A 425 1.67 -27.77 12.39
CA ASN A 425 3.02 -27.21 12.53
C ASN A 425 3.08 -26.18 13.67
N VAL A 426 2.04 -25.36 13.82
CA VAL A 426 1.91 -24.43 14.96
C VAL A 426 1.86 -25.20 16.28
N ALA A 427 1.05 -26.25 16.39
CA ALA A 427 0.95 -27.06 17.61
C ALA A 427 2.24 -27.83 17.95
N ALA A 428 3.10 -28.09 16.96
CA ALA A 428 4.35 -28.84 17.15
C ALA A 428 5.57 -27.96 17.47
N ASP A 429 5.48 -26.64 17.27
CA ASP A 429 6.61 -25.72 17.48
C ASP A 429 6.65 -25.21 18.93
N ALA A 430 7.63 -25.69 19.70
CA ALA A 430 7.80 -25.37 21.12
C ALA A 430 8.12 -23.87 21.39
N ARG A 431 8.35 -23.06 20.36
CA ARG A 431 8.54 -21.59 20.50
C ARG A 431 7.23 -20.83 20.73
N PHE A 432 6.08 -21.47 20.53
CA PHE A 432 4.77 -20.93 20.92
C PHE A 432 4.53 -21.06 22.42
N SER A 433 3.70 -20.18 22.98
CA SER A 433 3.22 -20.36 24.35
C SER A 433 2.39 -21.63 24.50
N ALA A 434 2.40 -22.22 25.70
CA ALA A 434 1.58 -23.40 26.00
C ALA A 434 0.09 -23.17 25.71
N GLY A 435 -0.42 -21.97 25.97
CA GLY A 435 -1.80 -21.59 25.65
C GLY A 435 -2.06 -21.61 24.15
N PHE A 436 -1.16 -21.03 23.34
CA PHE A 436 -1.34 -21.02 21.89
C PHE A 436 -1.19 -22.41 21.25
N ILE A 437 -0.32 -23.28 21.81
CA ILE A 437 -0.23 -24.69 21.41
C ILE A 437 -1.55 -25.41 21.65
N ALA A 438 -2.20 -25.19 22.80
CA ALA A 438 -3.50 -25.79 23.10
C ALA A 438 -4.59 -25.30 22.12
N ILE A 439 -4.59 -24.00 21.79
CA ILE A 439 -5.48 -23.43 20.76
C ILE A 439 -5.24 -24.12 19.42
N ALA A 440 -3.99 -24.21 18.97
CA ALA A 440 -3.64 -24.82 17.69
C ALA A 440 -4.05 -26.30 17.61
N ALA A 441 -3.85 -27.06 18.69
CA ALA A 441 -4.24 -28.47 18.78
C ALA A 441 -5.76 -28.68 18.63
N ALA A 442 -6.58 -27.73 19.09
CA ALA A 442 -8.04 -27.79 18.97
C ALA A 442 -8.56 -27.55 17.53
N GLN A 443 -7.74 -26.95 16.65
CA GLN A 443 -8.22 -26.50 15.33
C GLN A 443 -8.54 -27.64 14.36
N SER A 444 -8.07 -28.87 14.62
CA SER A 444 -8.49 -30.03 13.81
C SER A 444 -10.01 -30.20 13.85
N GLY A 445 -10.62 -30.11 15.03
CA GLY A 445 -12.08 -30.24 15.17
C GLY A 445 -12.86 -29.09 14.51
N TRP A 446 -12.31 -27.87 14.56
CA TRP A 446 -12.88 -26.73 13.87
C TRP A 446 -12.84 -26.89 12.34
N LEU A 447 -11.73 -27.41 11.80
CA LEU A 447 -11.60 -27.73 10.37
C LEU A 447 -12.50 -28.90 9.94
N ASP A 448 -12.72 -29.91 10.80
CA ASP A 448 -13.64 -31.01 10.51
C ASP A 448 -15.09 -30.52 10.33
N GLN A 449 -15.51 -29.50 11.10
CA GLN A 449 -16.81 -28.87 10.93
C GLN A 449 -16.94 -28.18 9.57
N ILE A 450 -15.87 -27.55 9.09
CA ILE A 450 -15.84 -26.90 7.77
C ILE A 450 -15.84 -27.93 6.65
N GLU A 451 -15.08 -29.02 6.79
CA GLU A 451 -15.08 -30.14 5.84
C GLU A 451 -16.48 -30.74 5.70
N ASN A 452 -17.20 -30.91 6.82
CA ASN A 452 -18.59 -31.37 6.83
C ASN A 452 -19.57 -30.40 6.15
N GLN A 453 -19.29 -29.08 6.16
CA GLN A 453 -20.06 -28.13 5.36
C GLN A 453 -19.74 -28.30 3.87
N LEU A 454 -18.45 -28.41 3.52
CA LEU A 454 -17.99 -28.57 2.14
C LEU A 454 -18.51 -29.87 1.50
N SER A 455 -18.70 -30.96 2.26
CA SER A 455 -19.26 -32.21 1.74
C SER A 455 -20.74 -32.11 1.34
N ARG A 456 -21.44 -31.07 1.81
CA ARG A 456 -22.85 -30.78 1.47
C ARG A 456 -22.99 -29.85 0.27
N LEU A 457 -21.90 -29.28 -0.23
CA LEU A 457 -21.86 -28.45 -1.43
C LEU A 457 -21.50 -29.33 -2.63
N ILE A 458 -22.21 -29.18 -3.76
CA ILE A 458 -21.94 -29.92 -4.99
C ILE A 458 -20.72 -29.30 -5.69
#